data_AF-A0A5C5XDS6-F1
#
_entry.id   AF-A0A5C5XDS6-F1
#
_cell.length_a   1.000
_cell.length_b   1.000
_cell.length_c   1.000
_cell.angle_alpha   90.00
_cell.angle_beta   90.00
_cell.angle_gamma   90.00
#
_symmetry.space_group_name_H-M   'P 1'
#
loop_
_entity.id
_entity.type
_entity.pdbx_description
1 polymer ?
#
loop_
_entity_poly.entity_id
_entity_poly.type
_entity_poly.pdbx_seq_one_letter_code
_entity_poly.pdbx_strand_id
1 'polypeptide(L)'
;MLMVDSQGTPLSVDIASANKAEVKLIEPLIDQRALDRKPARLMYDRAADSDPLRNRLGLQQIELICHHRRSRKKPATQDGRAARRLKRRYRVERSISWLFNHRRLTVRYEHYDHLYFGFVQLACMFTLIKWF
;
A
#
# COMPACT_ATOMS: atom_id res chain seq x y z
N MET A 1 2.60 -3.29 5.58
CA MET A 1 2.01 -2.56 4.44
C MET A 1 2.43 -3.24 3.15
N LEU A 2 1.55 -3.26 2.16
CA LEU A 2 1.78 -3.91 0.85
C LEU A 2 1.42 -2.94 -0.26
N MET A 3 2.32 -2.75 -1.23
CA MET A 3 2.03 -2.08 -2.48
C MET A 3 1.89 -3.13 -3.58
N VAL A 4 0.83 -3.02 -4.36
CA VAL A 4 0.56 -3.91 -5.50
C VAL A 4 0.38 -3.12 -6.77
N ASP A 5 0.65 -3.75 -7.90
CA ASP A 5 0.36 -3.22 -9.21
C ASP A 5 -1.15 -3.29 -9.55
N SER A 6 -1.50 -2.96 -10.80
CA SER A 6 -2.88 -3.09 -11.25
C SER A 6 -3.38 -4.53 -11.27
N GLN A 7 -2.56 -5.56 -11.47
CA GLN A 7 -3.00 -6.96 -11.50
C GLN A 7 -3.01 -7.65 -10.13
N GLY A 8 -2.49 -6.99 -9.09
CA GLY A 8 -2.38 -7.51 -7.73
C GLY A 8 -1.02 -8.14 -7.43
N THR A 9 -0.04 -7.95 -8.31
CA THR A 9 1.36 -8.35 -8.15
C THR A 9 2.01 -7.51 -7.05
N PRO A 10 2.53 -8.11 -5.97
CA PRO A 10 3.31 -7.40 -4.94
C PRO A 10 4.52 -6.68 -5.56
N LEU A 11 4.61 -5.36 -5.35
CA LEU A 11 5.74 -4.53 -5.81
C LEU A 11 6.68 -4.14 -4.68
N SER A 12 6.14 -3.93 -3.47
CA SER A 12 6.92 -3.72 -2.25
C SER A 12 6.10 -4.11 -1.05
N VAL A 13 6.80 -4.45 0.03
CA VAL A 13 6.21 -4.82 1.30
C VAL A 13 7.12 -4.32 2.42
N ASP A 14 6.52 -3.82 3.49
CA ASP A 14 7.24 -3.33 4.66
C ASP A 14 6.43 -3.63 5.93
N ILE A 15 7.09 -3.72 7.09
CA ILE A 15 6.44 -3.87 8.39
C ILE A 15 6.72 -2.65 9.25
N ALA A 16 5.76 -2.30 10.10
CA ALA A 16 5.90 -1.18 11.00
C ALA A 16 5.20 -1.45 12.32
N SER A 17 5.69 -0.82 13.38
CA SER A 17 5.02 -0.79 14.68
C SER A 17 3.64 -0.14 14.57
N ALA A 18 2.66 -0.64 15.32
CA ALA A 18 1.27 -0.16 15.28
C ALA A 18 1.11 1.34 15.60
N ASN A 19 2.05 1.92 16.35
CA ASN A 19 1.99 3.34 16.74
C ASN A 19 2.41 4.31 15.62
N LYS A 20 2.97 3.81 14.51
CA LYS A 20 3.38 4.65 13.38
C LYS A 20 2.19 4.95 12.48
N ALA A 21 1.95 6.23 12.21
CA ALA A 21 0.92 6.64 11.26
C ALA A 21 1.27 6.16 9.85
N GLU A 22 0.35 5.41 9.21
CA GLU A 22 0.53 4.82 7.88
C GLU A 22 0.93 5.84 6.80
N VAL A 23 0.45 7.09 6.92
CA VAL A 23 0.80 8.21 6.02
C VAL A 23 2.32 8.38 5.88
N LYS A 24 3.09 8.11 6.95
CA LYS A 24 4.56 8.24 6.96
C LYS A 24 5.28 7.06 6.31
N LEU A 25 4.57 5.94 6.11
CA LEU A 25 5.13 4.70 5.58
C LEU A 25 4.91 4.56 4.06
N ILE A 26 4.01 5.38 3.49
CA ILE A 26 3.68 5.35 2.06
C ILE A 26 4.89 5.65 1.18
N GLU A 27 5.63 6.74 1.44
CA GLU A 27 6.81 7.08 0.63
C GLU A 27 7.93 6.04 0.75
N PRO A 28 8.34 5.59 1.96
CA PRO A 28 9.29 4.49 2.10
C PRO A 28 8.87 3.24 1.30
N LEU A 29 7.58 2.91 1.29
CA LEU A 29 7.07 1.76 0.55
C LEU A 29 7.17 1.94 -0.97
N ILE A 30 6.98 3.16 -1.49
CA ILE A 30 7.18 3.48 -2.91
C ILE A 30 8.67 3.40 -3.26
N ASP A 31 9.55 3.82 -2.36
CA ASP A 31 11.00 3.82 -2.59
C ASP A 31 11.58 2.40 -2.60
N GLN A 32 11.03 1.48 -1.79
CA GLN A 32 11.40 0.06 -1.74
C GLN A 32 10.79 -0.81 -2.86
N ARG A 33 10.17 -0.20 -3.88
CA ARG A 33 9.57 -0.93 -5.01
C ARG A 33 10.60 -1.78 -5.75
N ALA A 34 10.19 -2.96 -6.19
CA ALA A 34 11.01 -3.85 -7.00
C ALA A 34 11.24 -3.37 -8.44
N LEU A 35 10.46 -2.40 -8.92
CA LEU A 35 10.54 -1.87 -10.28
C LEU A 35 11.05 -0.42 -10.29
N ASP A 36 12.02 -0.10 -11.16
CA ASP A 36 12.57 1.27 -11.23
C ASP A 36 11.52 2.33 -11.55
N ARG A 37 10.45 1.95 -12.26
CA ARG A 37 9.35 2.84 -12.63
C ARG A 37 8.49 3.24 -11.42
N LYS A 38 8.43 4.54 -11.14
CA LYS A 38 7.49 5.11 -10.15
C LYS A 38 6.04 4.98 -10.62
N PRO A 39 5.08 4.77 -9.69
CA PRO A 39 3.67 4.75 -10.04
C PRO A 39 3.20 6.16 -10.40
N ALA A 40 2.59 6.35 -11.57
CA ALA A 40 1.97 7.63 -11.90
C ALA A 40 0.76 7.96 -11.00
N ARG A 41 0.14 6.93 -10.42
CA ARG A 41 -1.04 7.04 -9.56
C ARG A 41 -0.91 6.07 -8.40
N LEU A 42 -1.17 6.55 -7.20
CA LEU A 42 -1.21 5.73 -5.99
C LEU A 42 -2.63 5.73 -5.44
N MET A 43 -3.21 4.55 -5.27
CA MET A 43 -4.50 4.40 -4.63
C MET A 43 -4.31 3.98 -3.18
N TYR A 44 -4.93 4.70 -2.26
CA TYR A 44 -4.90 4.36 -0.84
C TYR A 44 -6.27 4.62 -0.21
N ASP A 45 -6.49 4.06 0.96
CA ASP A 45 -7.70 4.33 1.72
C ASP A 45 -7.75 5.77 2.26
N ARG A 46 -8.83 6.09 2.98
CA ARG A 46 -9.06 7.41 3.58
C ARG A 46 -8.00 7.80 4.62
N ALA A 47 -7.24 6.86 5.18
CA ALA A 47 -6.18 7.16 6.15
C ALA A 47 -5.05 7.99 5.51
N ALA A 48 -4.83 7.87 4.19
CA ALA A 48 -3.86 8.68 3.45
C ALA A 48 -4.31 10.12 3.15
N ASP A 49 -5.51 10.55 3.55
CA ASP A 49 -5.98 11.92 3.30
C ASP A 49 -5.16 12.95 4.10
N SER A 50 -4.09 13.45 3.47
CA SER A 50 -3.10 14.37 4.02
C SER A 50 -2.57 15.27 2.92
N ASP A 51 -2.76 16.58 3.03
CA ASP A 51 -2.26 17.54 2.02
C ASP A 51 -0.72 17.57 1.94
N PRO A 52 0.03 17.53 3.07
CA PRO A 52 1.48 17.41 2.99
C PRO A 52 1.95 16.15 2.25
N LEU A 53 1.23 15.03 2.38
CA LEU A 53 1.52 13.84 1.60
C LEU A 53 1.20 14.04 0.11
N ARG A 54 0.01 14.59 -0.21
CA ARG A 54 -0.38 14.89 -1.59
C ARG A 54 0.61 15.79 -2.30
N ASN A 55 1.09 16.83 -1.63
CA ASN A 55 2.07 17.77 -2.19
C ASN A 55 3.40 17.08 -2.47
N ARG A 56 3.93 16.30 -1.52
CA ARG A 56 5.19 15.58 -1.69
C ARG A 56 5.12 14.52 -2.80
N LEU A 57 4.01 13.77 -2.88
CA LEU A 57 3.78 12.83 -3.97
C LEU A 57 3.60 13.55 -5.32
N GLY A 58 2.91 14.69 -5.34
CA GLY A 58 2.75 15.53 -6.53
C GLY A 58 4.08 16.06 -7.08
N LEU A 59 5.03 16.44 -6.21
CA LEU A 59 6.39 16.80 -6.60
C LEU A 59 7.14 15.64 -7.27
N GLN A 60 6.78 14.40 -6.93
CA GLN A 60 7.30 13.19 -7.57
C GLN A 60 6.46 12.74 -8.79
N GLN A 61 5.51 13.56 -9.25
CA GLN A 61 4.56 13.24 -10.33
C GLN A 61 3.67 12.03 -10.02
N ILE A 62 3.39 11.79 -8.73
CA ILE A 62 2.52 10.70 -8.26
C ILE A 62 1.17 11.28 -7.83
N GLU A 63 0.10 10.91 -8.53
CA GLU A 63 -1.27 11.29 -8.16
C GLU A 63 -1.77 10.40 -7.01
N LEU A 64 -1.89 10.94 -5.79
CA LEU A 64 -2.52 10.23 -4.67
C LEU A 64 -4.04 10.26 -4.79
N ILE A 65 -4.67 9.10 -5.02
CA ILE A 65 -6.12 8.91 -5.10
C ILE A 65 -6.59 8.26 -3.81
N CYS A 66 -7.34 9.01 -3.00
CA CYS A 66 -7.96 8.51 -1.78
C CYS A 66 -9.23 9.30 -1.47
N HIS A 67 -10.17 8.68 -0.76
CA HIS A 67 -11.36 9.39 -0.28
C HIS A 67 -10.95 10.44 0.77
N HIS A 68 -11.60 11.61 0.72
CA HIS A 68 -11.46 12.59 1.78
C HIS A 68 -12.08 12.09 3.09
N ARG A 69 -11.49 12.49 4.22
CA ARG A 69 -12.04 12.24 5.56
C ARG A 69 -13.31 13.05 5.75
N ARG A 70 -14.31 12.48 6.41
CA ARG A 70 -15.57 13.19 6.74
C ARG A 70 -15.33 14.42 7.62
N SER A 71 -14.31 14.38 8.48
CA SER A 71 -13.91 15.47 9.37
C SER A 71 -12.98 16.50 8.71
N ARG A 72 -12.69 16.37 7.40
CA ARG A 72 -11.83 17.31 6.68
C ARG A 72 -12.51 18.68 6.61
N LYS A 73 -11.82 19.71 7.11
CA LYS A 73 -12.29 21.12 7.05
C LYS A 73 -11.84 21.86 5.78
N LYS A 74 -10.79 21.37 5.13
CA LYS A 74 -10.20 21.97 3.93
C LYS A 74 -10.97 21.55 2.67
N PRO A 75 -10.96 22.36 1.60
CA PRO A 75 -11.59 21.99 0.34
C PRO A 75 -11.05 20.65 -0.19
N ALA A 76 -11.92 19.97 -0.94
CA ALA A 76 -11.56 18.74 -1.63
C ALA A 76 -10.45 19.03 -2.65
N THR A 77 -9.43 18.19 -2.70
CA THR A 77 -8.31 18.31 -3.65
C THR A 77 -8.53 17.49 -4.92
N GLN A 78 -9.65 16.75 -4.99
CA GLN A 78 -10.03 15.94 -6.14
C GLN A 78 -11.48 16.18 -6.51
N ASP A 79 -11.75 16.24 -7.81
CA ASP A 79 -13.09 16.43 -8.38
C ASP A 79 -13.93 15.14 -8.44
N GLY A 80 -13.43 14.04 -7.87
CA GLY A 80 -14.10 12.75 -7.83
C GLY A 80 -13.97 11.89 -9.09
N ARG A 81 -13.47 12.41 -10.23
CA ARG A 81 -13.28 11.59 -11.45
C ARG A 81 -12.24 10.51 -11.22
N ALA A 82 -11.11 10.88 -10.61
CA ALA A 82 -10.06 9.94 -10.23
C ALA A 82 -10.54 8.91 -9.20
N ALA A 83 -11.45 9.31 -8.29
CA ALA A 83 -11.98 8.45 -7.24
C ALA A 83 -12.76 7.23 -7.77
N ARG A 84 -13.28 7.28 -9.02
CA ARG A 84 -13.91 6.10 -9.67
C ARG A 84 -12.98 4.90 -9.75
N ARG A 85 -11.66 5.13 -9.78
CA ARG A 85 -10.65 4.07 -9.80
C ARG A 85 -10.65 3.28 -8.49
N LEU A 86 -11.05 3.86 -7.36
CA LEU A 86 -11.13 3.20 -6.05
C LEU A 86 -12.04 1.97 -6.03
N LYS A 87 -12.94 1.82 -7.03
CA LYS A 87 -13.66 0.55 -7.26
C LYS A 87 -12.74 -0.66 -7.48
N ARG A 88 -11.48 -0.44 -7.87
CA ARG A 88 -10.46 -1.48 -8.08
C ARG A 88 -9.67 -1.83 -6.82
N ARG A 89 -9.99 -1.24 -5.65
CA ARG A 89 -9.30 -1.50 -4.38
C ARG A 89 -9.35 -2.99 -3.97
N TYR A 90 -10.40 -3.71 -4.39
CA TYR A 90 -10.52 -5.16 -4.14
C TYR A 90 -9.27 -5.96 -4.58
N ARG A 91 -8.49 -5.46 -5.55
CA ARG A 91 -7.27 -6.12 -6.00
C ARG A 91 -6.20 -6.19 -4.91
N VAL A 92 -5.99 -5.11 -4.15
CA VAL A 92 -5.03 -5.13 -3.02
C VAL A 92 -5.56 -5.99 -1.87
N GLU A 93 -6.86 -5.92 -1.59
CA GLU A 93 -7.49 -6.74 -0.55
C GLU A 93 -7.38 -8.23 -0.86
N ARG A 94 -7.58 -8.61 -2.13
CA ARG A 94 -7.38 -9.98 -2.61
C ARG A 94 -5.91 -10.41 -2.46
N SER A 95 -4.94 -9.59 -2.85
CA SER A 95 -3.52 -9.92 -2.69
C SER A 95 -3.15 -10.10 -1.21
N ILE A 96 -3.68 -9.25 -0.33
CA ILE A 96 -3.52 -9.38 1.12
C ILE A 96 -4.15 -10.70 1.61
N SER A 97 -5.35 -11.05 1.14
CA SER A 97 -6.01 -12.32 1.48
C SER A 97 -5.18 -13.53 1.07
N TRP A 98 -4.50 -13.48 -0.08
CA TRP A 98 -3.59 -14.55 -0.50
C TRP A 98 -2.38 -14.70 0.43
N LEU A 99 -1.79 -13.58 0.87
CA LEU A 99 -0.71 -13.62 1.86
C LEU A 99 -1.20 -14.24 3.17
N PHE A 100 -2.41 -13.90 3.61
CA PHE A 100 -3.01 -14.44 4.84
C PHE A 100 -3.48 -15.90 4.74
N ASN A 101 -3.46 -16.53 3.56
CA ASN A 101 -3.62 -17.98 3.45
C ASN A 101 -2.42 -18.74 4.04
N HIS A 102 -1.29 -18.08 4.22
CA HIS A 102 -0.14 -18.65 4.92
C HIS A 102 -0.31 -18.48 6.42
N ARG A 103 -0.49 -19.60 7.14
CA ARG A 103 -0.75 -19.63 8.60
C ARG A 103 0.23 -18.79 9.43
N ARG A 104 1.51 -18.73 9.03
CA ARG A 104 2.55 -17.92 9.72
C ARG A 104 2.32 -16.40 9.61
N LEU A 105 1.56 -15.94 8.62
CA LEU A 105 1.25 -14.53 8.46
C LEU A 105 -0.04 -14.11 9.16
N THR A 106 -1.00 -15.03 9.30
CA THR A 106 -2.29 -14.76 9.96
C THR A 106 -2.13 -14.40 11.43
N VAL A 107 -1.30 -15.18 12.15
CA VAL A 107 -0.94 -14.90 13.54
C VAL A 107 0.57 -14.85 13.61
N ARG A 108 1.10 -13.72 14.08
CA ARG A 108 2.54 -13.55 14.29
C ARG A 108 2.97 -14.33 15.53
N TYR A 109 3.92 -15.23 15.37
CA TYR A 109 4.54 -16.00 16.46
C TYR A 109 6.00 -15.56 16.72
N GLU A 110 6.58 -14.83 15.78
CA GLU A 110 7.98 -14.45 15.78
C GLU A 110 8.23 -13.31 16.77
N HIS A 111 9.19 -13.52 17.67
CA HIS A 111 9.65 -12.50 18.60
C HIS A 111 10.31 -11.32 17.86
N TYR A 112 11.22 -11.62 16.93
CA TYR A 112 11.95 -10.61 16.18
C TYR A 112 11.22 -10.17 14.90
N ASP A 113 11.14 -8.85 14.70
CA ASP A 113 10.46 -8.23 13.55
C ASP A 113 11.03 -8.67 12.20
N HIS A 114 12.36 -8.79 12.07
CA HIS A 114 13.01 -9.15 10.82
C HIS A 114 12.70 -10.58 10.37
N LEU A 115 12.45 -11.51 11.29
CA LEU A 115 12.04 -12.88 10.95
C LEU A 115 10.64 -12.89 10.35
N TYR A 116 9.70 -12.16 10.98
CA TYR A 116 8.36 -11.99 10.45
C TYR A 116 8.40 -11.31 9.07
N PHE A 117 9.22 -10.26 8.92
CA PHE A 117 9.40 -9.59 7.64
C PHE A 117 9.90 -10.54 6.55
N GLY A 118 10.88 -11.40 6.87
CA GLY A 118 11.36 -12.44 5.96
C GLY A 118 10.25 -13.38 5.52
N PHE A 119 9.36 -13.82 6.41
CA PHE A 119 8.20 -14.64 6.02
C PHE A 119 7.22 -13.90 5.12
N VAL A 120 7.00 -12.61 5.36
CA VAL A 120 6.15 -11.77 4.50
C VAL A 120 6.75 -11.66 3.09
N GLN A 121 8.06 -11.44 2.99
CA GLN A 121 8.78 -11.41 1.71
C GLN A 121 8.69 -12.77 0.99
N LEU A 122 8.93 -13.88 1.69
CA LEU A 122 8.81 -15.23 1.14
C LEU A 122 7.39 -15.52 0.63
N ALA A 123 6.35 -15.12 1.35
CA ALA A 123 4.98 -15.28 0.90
C ALA A 123 4.68 -14.44 -0.35
N CYS A 124 5.23 -13.22 -0.46
CA CYS A 124 5.13 -12.41 -1.67
C CYS A 124 5.80 -13.12 -2.85
N MET A 125 7.03 -13.63 -2.70
CA MET A 125 7.73 -14.40 -3.73
C MET A 125 6.97 -15.66 -4.14
N PHE A 126 6.46 -16.42 -3.18
CA PHE A 126 5.68 -17.63 -3.44
C PHE A 126 4.38 -17.31 -4.20
N THR A 127 3.72 -16.21 -3.87
CA THR A 127 2.54 -15.73 -4.61
C THR A 127 2.89 -15.35 -6.04
N LEU A 128 4.07 -14.78 -6.29
CA LEU A 128 4.52 -14.49 -7.66
C LEU A 128 4.77 -15.78 -8.44
N ILE A 129 5.54 -16.72 -7.88
CA ILE A 129 5.91 -17.98 -8.54
C ILE A 129 4.70 -18.88 -8.79
N LYS A 130 3.68 -18.86 -7.92
CA LYS A 130 2.50 -19.72 -8.11
C LYS A 130 1.59 -19.25 -9.26
N TRP A 131 1.65 -17.96 -9.60
CA TRP A 131 0.72 -17.33 -10.56
C TRP A 131 1.37 -17.00 -11.91
N PHE A 132 2.69 -17.10 -12.03
CA PHE A 132 3.46 -17.04 -13.28
C PHE A 132 4.07 -18.40 -13.59
#